data_AF-A0A455SXJ3-F1
#
_entry.id   AF-A0A455SXJ3-F1
#
_cell.length_a   1.000
_cell.length_b   1.000
_cell.length_c   1.000
_cell.angle_alpha   90.00
_cell.angle_beta   90.00
_cell.angle_gamma   90.00
#
_symmetry.space_group_name_H-M   'P 1'
#
loop_
_entity.id
_entity.type
_entity.pdbx_description
1 polymer ?
#
loop_
_entity_poly.entity_id
_entity_poly.type
_entity_poly.pdbx_seq_one_letter_code
_entity_poly.pdbx_strand_id
1 'polypeptide(L)'
;MTLKFDRQGLIPAVIQDDESNEVLMVAFMNEEALRLTRETGYTHFYSRSRQAIWRKGEQSGHAQQVRAIFVNCEENSLLIRVVQQGGAACHEGYRSCYYRRLLPDDRYELVARRVFDPAEVYGHPGHQLSAGEIPAPKSATPAQPPLPEKRPAAQAGNEEIADEALSGHLETLLRQLYTAYLYLRDHDLSEQSHTSRLLQERNPAYLLGRLADELQELAGVLQGTHRHQNLQADIVLEGSQVGYWLLLLAATHQVRYEDFQPHQALLAGYWAAVGEEQAVEQQQACLSALASAERAHLIEGLNLGFALVGRACALAGLSPLEPARYDLEQMRRKGLVP
;
A
#
# COMPACT_ATOMS: atom_id res chain seq x y z
N MET A 1 30.79 -9.18 15.53
CA MET A 1 30.26 -8.99 14.16
C MET A 1 30.69 -7.62 13.69
N THR A 2 31.29 -7.55 12.50
CA THR A 2 31.99 -6.37 11.98
C THR A 2 31.46 -6.06 10.58
N LEU A 3 31.02 -4.82 10.35
CA LEU A 3 30.53 -4.38 9.05
C LEU A 3 31.60 -4.53 7.96
N LYS A 4 31.18 -4.97 6.78
CA LYS A 4 32.04 -5.20 5.62
C LYS A 4 31.91 -4.05 4.63
N PHE A 5 32.85 -3.12 4.73
CA PHE A 5 33.02 -2.07 3.73
C PHE A 5 33.66 -2.65 2.45
N ASP A 6 33.36 -2.06 1.30
CA ASP A 6 33.95 -2.44 0.03
C ASP A 6 35.45 -2.09 -0.03
N ARG A 7 36.10 -2.38 -1.18
CA ARG A 7 37.53 -2.09 -1.39
C ARG A 7 37.88 -0.60 -1.29
N GLN A 8 36.90 0.29 -1.36
CA GLN A 8 37.06 1.74 -1.23
C GLN A 8 36.77 2.23 0.20
N GLY A 9 36.48 1.31 1.13
CA GLY A 9 36.10 1.65 2.50
C GLY A 9 34.67 2.20 2.60
N LEU A 10 33.78 1.83 1.68
CA LEU A 10 32.41 2.34 1.59
C LEU A 10 31.38 1.23 1.80
N ILE A 11 30.25 1.58 2.42
CA ILE A 11 29.08 0.74 2.57
C ILE A 11 27.86 1.47 1.97
N PRO A 12 27.05 0.82 1.11
CA PRO A 12 25.80 1.40 0.64
C PRO A 12 24.78 1.49 1.78
N ALA A 13 24.10 2.62 1.86
CA ALA A 13 23.03 2.88 2.80
C ALA A 13 21.76 3.25 2.04
N VAL A 14 20.73 2.42 2.18
CA VAL A 14 19.36 2.71 1.73
C VAL A 14 18.69 3.55 2.80
N ILE A 15 18.17 4.72 2.42
CA ILE A 15 17.44 5.60 3.31
C ILE A 15 15.96 5.46 3.05
N GLN A 16 15.22 5.07 4.07
CA GLN A 16 13.79 4.84 4.01
C GLN A 16 13.08 5.72 5.04
N ASP A 17 12.01 6.36 4.62
CA ASP A 17 11.16 7.12 5.53
C ASP A 17 10.49 6.19 6.54
N ASP A 18 10.51 6.59 7.81
CA ASP A 18 10.07 5.76 8.93
C ASP A 18 8.54 5.65 9.04
N GLU A 19 7.79 6.58 8.47
CA GLU A 19 6.34 6.59 8.52
C GLU A 19 5.74 5.97 7.26
N SER A 20 6.20 6.42 6.09
CA SER A 20 5.64 6.03 4.79
C SER A 20 6.26 4.76 4.18
N ASN A 21 7.39 4.29 4.72
CA ASN A 21 8.23 3.24 4.12
C ASN A 21 8.76 3.59 2.72
N GLU A 22 8.61 4.84 2.27
CA GLU A 22 9.11 5.29 0.98
C GLU A 22 10.65 5.26 0.99
N VAL A 23 11.26 4.65 -0.03
CA VAL A 23 12.71 4.74 -0.22
C VAL A 23 13.02 6.15 -0.72
N LEU A 24 13.77 6.90 0.07
CA LEU A 24 14.08 8.30 -0.18
C LEU A 24 15.31 8.46 -1.05
N MET A 25 16.39 7.74 -0.74
CA MET A 25 17.64 7.80 -1.48
C MET A 25 18.57 6.63 -1.15
N VAL A 26 19.59 6.45 -1.96
CA VAL A 26 20.76 5.62 -1.65
C VAL A 26 21.99 6.51 -1.67
N ALA A 27 22.86 6.32 -0.69
CA ALA A 27 24.18 6.95 -0.63
C ALA A 27 25.20 6.00 -0.01
N PHE A 28 26.47 6.40 -0.03
CA PHE A 28 27.57 5.62 0.56
C PHE A 28 28.00 6.26 1.88
N MET A 29 28.39 5.42 2.83
CA MET A 29 29.01 5.83 4.08
C MET A 29 30.41 5.19 4.15
N ASN A 30 31.41 5.93 4.60
CA ASN A 30 32.61 5.32 5.15
C ASN A 30 32.43 5.11 6.66
N GLU A 31 33.40 4.50 7.32
CA GLU A 31 33.34 4.21 8.76
C GLU A 31 33.07 5.47 9.59
N GLU A 32 33.73 6.58 9.27
CA GLU A 32 33.55 7.85 9.99
C GLU A 32 32.16 8.47 9.77
N ALA A 33 31.61 8.43 8.56
CA ALA A 33 30.25 8.90 8.30
C ALA A 33 29.20 8.08 9.06
N LEU A 34 29.40 6.77 9.17
CA LEU A 34 28.52 5.91 9.98
C LEU A 34 28.67 6.22 11.47
N ARG A 35 29.90 6.46 11.96
CA ARG A 35 30.18 6.86 13.34
C ARG A 35 29.44 8.16 13.69
N LEU A 36 29.60 9.19 12.87
CA LEU A 36 28.90 10.48 13.03
C LEU A 36 27.39 10.34 12.93
N THR A 37 26.88 9.45 12.07
CA THR A 37 25.45 9.17 11.95
C THR A 37 24.87 8.64 13.27
N ARG A 38 25.58 7.71 13.91
CA ARG A 38 25.19 7.13 15.20
C ARG A 38 25.31 8.12 16.35
N GLU A 39 26.35 8.96 16.33
CA GLU A 39 26.63 9.95 17.38
C GLU A 39 25.63 11.11 17.36
N THR A 40 25.36 11.66 16.19
CA THR A 40 24.53 12.86 16.05
C THR A 40 23.04 12.57 15.95
N GLY A 41 22.66 11.33 15.59
CA GLY A 41 21.29 10.97 15.27
C GLY A 41 20.79 11.54 13.93
N TYR A 42 21.69 12.01 13.06
CA TYR A 42 21.38 12.50 11.71
C TYR A 42 22.24 11.81 10.67
N THR A 43 21.72 11.55 9.48
CA THR A 43 22.49 10.86 8.44
C THR A 43 23.68 11.69 7.93
N HIS A 44 24.86 11.10 7.98
CA HIS A 44 26.09 11.59 7.36
C HIS A 44 26.51 10.63 6.27
N PHE A 45 26.93 11.17 5.12
CA PHE A 45 27.31 10.38 3.96
C PHE A 45 28.71 10.76 3.50
N TYR A 46 29.36 9.86 2.77
CA TYR A 46 30.63 10.11 2.11
C TYR A 46 30.40 10.36 0.62
N SER A 47 30.77 11.55 0.15
CA SER A 47 30.74 11.88 -1.28
C SER A 47 32.01 11.37 -1.94
N ARG A 48 31.87 10.40 -2.86
CA ARG A 48 33.00 9.83 -3.62
C ARG A 48 33.68 10.88 -4.51
N SER A 49 32.92 11.80 -5.09
CA SER A 49 33.46 12.84 -5.97
C SER A 49 34.16 13.97 -5.22
N ARG A 50 33.66 14.33 -4.02
CA ARG A 50 34.27 15.37 -3.18
C ARG A 50 35.29 14.81 -2.19
N GLN A 51 35.37 13.49 -2.07
CA GLN A 51 36.15 12.75 -1.07
C GLN A 51 35.94 13.27 0.36
N ALA A 52 34.71 13.70 0.67
CA ALA A 52 34.39 14.39 1.91
C ALA A 52 33.08 13.87 2.52
N ILE A 53 33.00 13.94 3.84
CA ILE A 53 31.77 13.66 4.59
C ILE A 53 30.87 14.90 4.52
N TRP A 54 29.57 14.67 4.43
CA TRP A 54 28.57 15.73 4.50
C TRP A 54 27.35 15.25 5.29
N ARG A 55 26.71 16.16 6.01
CA ARG A 55 25.46 15.88 6.71
C ARG A 55 24.28 16.20 5.79
N LYS A 56 23.32 15.28 5.70
CA LYS A 56 22.11 15.55 4.91
C LYS A 56 21.35 16.75 5.47
N GLY A 57 21.06 17.70 4.59
CA GLY A 57 20.32 18.92 4.94
C GLY A 57 21.15 20.02 5.59
N GLU A 58 22.49 19.90 5.65
CA GLU A 58 23.35 20.94 6.23
C GLU A 58 23.19 22.30 5.54
N GLN A 59 22.98 22.32 4.23
CA GLN A 59 22.77 23.55 3.46
C GLN A 59 21.29 23.91 3.29
N SER A 60 20.42 22.93 3.06
CA SER A 60 19.00 23.18 2.75
C SER A 60 18.04 23.13 3.93
N GLY A 61 18.50 22.68 5.11
CA GLY A 61 17.64 22.34 6.24
C GLY A 61 16.86 21.03 6.07
N HIS A 62 16.95 20.35 4.91
CA HIS A 62 16.21 19.11 4.66
C HIS A 62 16.93 17.89 5.24
N ALA A 63 17.02 17.87 6.58
CA ALA A 63 17.77 16.87 7.33
C ALA A 63 17.02 15.53 7.45
N GLN A 64 17.74 14.48 7.81
CA GLN A 64 17.20 13.14 8.02
C GLN A 64 17.56 12.69 9.44
N GLN A 65 16.56 12.63 10.31
CA GLN A 65 16.74 12.18 11.69
C GLN A 65 16.65 10.66 11.74
N VAL A 66 17.68 10.00 12.25
CA VAL A 66 17.79 8.54 12.31
C VAL A 66 16.85 7.98 13.37
N ARG A 67 16.11 6.93 13.01
CA ARG A 67 15.24 6.16 13.90
C ARG A 67 15.80 4.77 14.17
N ALA A 68 16.26 4.09 13.13
CA ALA A 68 16.87 2.78 13.23
C ALA A 68 17.91 2.57 12.11
N ILE A 69 18.91 1.73 12.40
CA ILE A 69 19.90 1.28 11.42
C ILE A 69 19.87 -0.25 11.43
N PHE A 70 19.48 -0.83 10.30
CA PHE A 70 19.49 -2.26 10.06
C PHE A 70 20.69 -2.63 9.18
N VAL A 71 21.17 -3.85 9.36
CA VAL A 71 22.30 -4.42 8.64
C VAL A 71 21.80 -5.67 7.92
N ASN A 72 22.14 -5.83 6.64
CA ASN A 72 21.74 -7.04 5.90
C ASN A 72 22.51 -8.28 6.38
N CYS A 73 22.08 -9.47 5.94
CA CYS A 73 22.66 -10.76 6.35
C CYS A 73 24.15 -10.91 6.00
N GLU A 74 24.63 -10.22 4.96
CA GLU A 74 26.04 -10.25 4.55
C GLU A 74 26.90 -9.21 5.28
N GLU A 75 26.28 -8.33 6.07
CA GLU A 75 26.90 -7.21 6.80
C GLU A 75 27.56 -6.15 5.90
N ASN A 76 27.14 -6.07 4.64
CA ASN A 76 27.74 -5.23 3.60
C ASN A 76 26.79 -4.15 3.04
N SER A 77 25.60 -3.98 3.63
CA SER A 77 24.71 -2.86 3.34
C SER A 77 23.87 -2.48 4.55
N LEU A 78 23.42 -1.21 4.57
CA LEU A 78 22.60 -0.64 5.63
C LEU A 78 21.21 -0.27 5.09
N LEU A 79 20.18 -0.48 5.91
CA LEU A 79 18.89 0.17 5.78
C LEU A 79 18.71 1.12 6.96
N ILE A 80 18.58 2.41 6.68
CA ILE A 80 18.44 3.44 7.71
C ILE A 80 17.04 4.04 7.62
N ARG A 81 16.26 3.82 8.68
CA ARG A 81 14.95 4.43 8.87
C ARG A 81 15.13 5.86 9.36
N VAL A 82 14.48 6.82 8.71
CA VAL A 82 14.61 8.23 9.04
C VAL A 82 13.27 8.95 9.05
N VAL A 83 13.16 10.00 9.85
CA VAL A 83 12.13 11.02 9.65
C VAL A 83 12.72 12.11 8.75
N GLN A 84 12.16 12.30 7.56
CA GLN A 84 12.61 13.32 6.60
C GLN A 84 12.08 14.71 6.98
N GLN A 85 12.98 15.61 7.33
CA GLN A 85 12.66 17.02 7.61
C GLN A 85 12.72 17.85 6.31
N GLY A 86 11.92 18.91 6.21
CA GLY A 86 11.88 19.79 5.03
C GLY A 86 11.21 19.16 3.79
N GLY A 87 10.57 18.01 3.93
CA GLY A 87 9.72 17.41 2.89
C GLY A 87 10.44 16.79 1.69
N ALA A 88 11.74 17.04 1.50
CA ALA A 88 12.47 16.55 0.33
C ALA A 88 13.89 16.01 0.59
N ALA A 89 14.12 14.76 0.21
CA ALA A 89 15.43 14.15 0.19
C ALA A 89 16.24 14.54 -1.05
N CYS A 90 15.59 14.75 -2.19
CA CYS A 90 16.24 15.00 -3.46
C CYS A 90 16.59 16.49 -3.64
N HIS A 91 17.77 16.77 -4.22
CA HIS A 91 18.17 18.14 -4.56
C HIS A 91 17.38 18.71 -5.75
N GLU A 92 16.74 17.85 -6.54
CA GLU A 92 15.87 18.21 -7.68
C GLU A 92 14.48 18.68 -7.27
N GLY A 93 14.25 18.90 -5.97
CA GLY A 93 12.96 19.35 -5.46
C GLY A 93 12.06 18.23 -4.96
N TYR A 94 12.36 16.96 -5.24
CA TYR A 94 11.44 15.85 -4.97
C TYR A 94 11.60 15.23 -3.58
N ARG A 95 10.50 14.66 -3.08
CA ARG A 95 10.50 13.91 -1.81
C ARG A 95 11.52 12.79 -1.81
N SER A 96 11.50 11.96 -2.85
CA SER A 96 12.42 10.85 -3.09
C SER A 96 13.29 11.13 -4.32
N CYS A 97 14.52 10.60 -4.32
CA CYS A 97 15.38 10.54 -5.51
C CYS A 97 14.79 9.64 -6.62
N TYR A 98 13.83 8.77 -6.28
CA TYR A 98 13.14 7.85 -7.20
C TYR A 98 11.89 8.50 -7.82
N TYR A 99 11.98 9.78 -8.20
CA TYR A 99 10.89 10.55 -8.81
C TYR A 99 10.68 10.25 -10.31
N ARG A 100 11.47 9.32 -10.87
CA ARG A 100 11.40 8.88 -12.27
C ARG A 100 11.21 7.38 -12.36
N ARG A 101 10.32 6.94 -13.25
CA ARG A 101 10.14 5.54 -13.64
C ARG A 101 10.83 5.30 -14.99
N LEU A 102 11.60 4.21 -15.09
CA LEU A 102 12.14 3.72 -16.35
C LEU A 102 11.03 2.94 -17.08
N LEU A 103 10.72 3.34 -18.31
CA LEU A 103 9.74 2.69 -19.16
C LEU A 103 10.39 1.58 -20.00
N PRO A 104 9.61 0.62 -20.57
CA PRO A 104 10.14 -0.45 -21.41
C PRO A 104 10.88 0.02 -22.66
N ASP A 105 10.66 1.27 -23.09
CA ASP A 105 11.31 1.90 -24.24
C ASP A 105 12.52 2.77 -23.83
N ASP A 106 13.07 2.53 -22.64
CA ASP A 106 14.21 3.25 -22.03
C ASP A 106 13.98 4.75 -21.75
N ARG A 107 12.75 5.26 -21.91
CA ARG A 107 12.41 6.63 -21.52
C ARG A 107 12.17 6.74 -20.01
N TYR A 108 12.33 7.95 -19.49
CA TYR A 108 11.98 8.28 -18.11
C TYR A 108 10.65 9.02 -18.05
N GLU A 109 9.77 8.54 -17.18
CA GLU A 109 8.52 9.20 -16.82
C GLU A 109 8.64 9.84 -15.44
N LEU A 110 8.15 11.06 -15.26
CA LEU A 110 8.07 11.71 -13.95
C LEU A 110 6.86 11.17 -13.17
N VAL A 111 7.12 10.58 -12.00
CA VAL A 111 6.09 9.93 -11.16
C VAL A 111 5.84 10.64 -9.83
N ALA A 112 6.50 11.79 -9.59
CA ALA A 112 6.32 12.58 -8.39
C ALA A 112 6.24 14.07 -8.71
N ARG A 113 5.69 14.86 -7.78
CA ARG A 113 5.74 16.32 -7.82
C ARG A 113 6.94 16.87 -7.07
N ARG A 114 7.47 18.00 -7.55
CA ARG A 114 8.45 18.79 -6.82
C ARG A 114 7.80 19.43 -5.59
N VAL A 115 8.52 19.35 -4.46
CA VAL A 115 8.21 19.94 -3.15
C VAL A 115 8.83 21.33 -3.02
N PHE A 116 9.96 21.59 -3.67
CA PHE A 116 10.61 22.91 -3.72
C PHE A 116 11.31 23.14 -5.07
N ASP A 117 11.65 24.39 -5.38
CA ASP A 117 12.45 24.74 -6.56
C ASP A 117 13.96 24.68 -6.26
N PRO A 118 14.75 23.83 -6.95
CA PRO A 118 16.20 23.78 -6.79
C PRO A 118 16.91 25.11 -7.04
N ALA A 119 16.39 25.97 -7.91
CA ALA A 119 16.99 27.26 -8.21
C ALA A 119 16.97 28.19 -7.00
N GLU A 120 15.89 28.15 -6.22
CA GLU A 120 15.73 28.98 -5.01
C GLU A 120 16.61 28.49 -3.85
N VAL A 121 16.81 27.17 -3.74
CA VAL A 121 17.53 26.56 -2.60
C VAL A 121 19.02 26.39 -2.86
N TYR A 122 19.41 26.07 -4.09
CA TYR A 122 20.79 25.75 -4.45
C TYR A 122 21.37 26.59 -5.59
N GLY A 123 20.63 27.56 -6.13
CA GLY A 123 21.13 28.51 -7.12
C GLY A 123 21.41 27.92 -8.51
N HIS A 124 20.88 26.74 -8.83
CA HIS A 124 20.99 26.12 -10.15
C HIS A 124 19.64 25.52 -10.58
N PRO A 125 19.29 25.61 -11.89
CA PRO A 125 18.06 25.01 -12.38
C PRO A 125 18.14 23.49 -12.27
N GLY A 126 17.05 22.87 -11.78
CA GLY A 126 16.92 21.41 -11.78
C GLY A 126 16.88 20.85 -13.20
N HIS A 127 17.17 19.56 -13.35
CA HIS A 127 17.06 18.86 -14.63
C HIS A 127 15.67 19.06 -15.26
N GLN A 128 15.64 19.50 -16.53
CA GLN A 128 14.42 19.62 -17.33
C GLN A 128 14.21 18.33 -18.12
N LEU A 129 13.04 17.71 -17.96
CA LEU A 129 12.57 16.58 -18.77
C LEU A 129 11.29 17.00 -19.48
N SER A 130 11.07 16.50 -20.69
CA SER A 130 9.82 16.70 -21.42
C SER A 130 8.66 16.12 -20.60
N ALA A 131 7.78 16.98 -20.12
CA ALA A 131 6.63 16.58 -19.31
C ALA A 131 5.67 15.72 -20.13
N GLY A 132 5.71 14.40 -19.94
CA GLY A 132 4.47 13.64 -19.97
C GLY A 132 3.62 14.15 -18.80
N GLU A 133 2.34 14.44 -19.03
CA GLU A 133 1.45 15.06 -18.05
C GLU A 133 1.57 14.37 -16.68
N ILE A 134 2.12 15.09 -15.70
CA ILE A 134 2.16 14.63 -14.31
C ILE A 134 0.71 14.72 -13.80
N PRO A 135 0.02 13.60 -13.51
CA PRO A 135 -1.32 13.70 -12.95
C PRO A 135 -1.24 14.39 -11.60
N ALA A 136 -2.22 15.24 -11.34
CA ALA A 136 -2.20 16.08 -10.18
C ALA A 136 -2.36 15.29 -8.86
N PRO A 137 -1.48 15.41 -7.84
CA PRO A 137 -1.89 15.07 -6.49
C PRO A 137 -2.99 16.01 -6.03
N LYS A 138 -4.09 15.39 -5.62
CA LYS A 138 -5.15 16.02 -4.84
C LYS A 138 -4.51 16.56 -3.56
N SER A 139 -4.50 17.89 -3.42
CA SER A 139 -4.18 18.55 -2.16
C SER A 139 -5.22 18.11 -1.12
N ALA A 140 -4.78 17.41 -0.09
CA ALA A 140 -5.60 17.07 1.05
C ALA A 140 -5.77 18.31 1.95
N THR A 141 -6.92 18.98 1.84
CA THR A 141 -7.85 19.22 2.97
C THR A 141 -9.25 19.49 2.39
N PRO A 142 -10.33 19.21 3.13
CA PRO A 142 -11.39 18.32 2.71
C PRO A 142 -12.52 19.08 2.01
N ALA A 143 -12.76 18.76 0.74
CA ALA A 143 -14.05 18.99 0.11
C ALA A 143 -14.44 17.72 -0.64
N GLN A 144 -15.59 17.15 -0.26
CA GLN A 144 -16.18 15.97 -0.90
C GLN A 144 -16.35 16.25 -2.41
N PRO A 145 -15.83 15.40 -3.31
CA PRO A 145 -16.18 15.50 -4.72
C PRO A 145 -17.59 14.93 -4.93
N PRO A 146 -18.42 15.53 -5.79
CA PRO A 146 -19.72 14.97 -6.13
C PRO A 146 -19.55 13.68 -6.93
N LEU A 147 -20.53 12.80 -6.83
CA LEU A 147 -20.63 11.52 -7.54
C LEU A 147 -20.34 11.69 -9.04
N PRO A 148 -19.61 10.75 -9.69
CA PRO A 148 -19.33 10.86 -11.11
C PRO A 148 -20.60 10.59 -11.94
N GLU A 149 -21.00 11.56 -12.77
CA GLU A 149 -21.96 11.36 -13.85
C GLU A 149 -21.31 10.59 -15.03
N LYS A 150 -22.17 9.90 -15.81
CA LYS A 150 -21.79 8.92 -16.87
C LYS A 150 -20.70 9.42 -17.84
N ARG A 151 -19.71 8.53 -18.06
CA ARG A 151 -18.52 8.69 -18.93
C ARG A 151 -18.85 8.87 -20.43
N PRO A 152 -18.22 9.84 -21.13
CA PRO A 152 -18.11 9.81 -22.59
C PRO A 152 -16.90 8.96 -23.03
N ALA A 153 -17.07 8.25 -24.14
CA ALA A 153 -16.13 7.26 -24.67
C ALA A 153 -15.04 7.92 -25.56
N ALA A 154 -13.83 8.16 -25.03
CA ALA A 154 -12.64 8.45 -25.85
C ALA A 154 -11.32 8.50 -25.04
N GLN A 155 -10.83 7.40 -24.44
CA GLN A 155 -9.44 7.31 -23.91
C GLN A 155 -8.97 5.88 -23.57
N ALA A 156 -9.36 4.86 -24.34
CA ALA A 156 -9.16 3.45 -23.97
C ALA A 156 -7.68 3.00 -23.73
N GLY A 157 -6.70 3.53 -24.47
CA GLY A 157 -5.34 2.97 -24.47
C GLY A 157 -4.44 3.33 -23.27
N ASN A 158 -4.60 4.50 -22.65
CA ASN A 158 -3.85 4.87 -21.43
C ASN A 158 -4.57 4.45 -20.15
N GLU A 159 -5.91 4.36 -20.19
CA GLU A 159 -6.72 3.85 -19.08
C GLU A 159 -6.49 2.36 -18.87
N GLU A 160 -6.40 1.56 -19.94
CA GLU A 160 -6.12 0.11 -19.83
C GLU A 160 -4.79 -0.19 -19.12
N ILE A 161 -3.72 0.57 -19.41
CA ILE A 161 -2.41 0.37 -18.78
C ILE A 161 -2.43 0.76 -17.28
N ALA A 162 -3.16 1.82 -16.93
CA ALA A 162 -3.32 2.24 -15.54
C ALA A 162 -4.17 1.24 -14.73
N ASP A 163 -5.24 0.71 -15.35
CA ASP A 163 -6.10 -0.30 -14.76
C ASP A 163 -5.37 -1.64 -14.61
N GLU A 164 -4.49 -2.00 -15.56
CA GLU A 164 -3.65 -3.19 -15.48
C GLU A 164 -2.61 -3.07 -14.35
N ALA A 165 -1.96 -1.91 -14.20
CA ALA A 165 -1.03 -1.67 -13.11
C ALA A 165 -1.72 -1.65 -11.73
N LEU A 166 -2.91 -1.06 -11.65
CA LEU A 166 -3.74 -1.07 -10.43
C LEU A 166 -4.17 -2.49 -10.07
N SER A 167 -4.62 -3.27 -11.07
CA SER A 167 -4.98 -4.67 -10.94
C SER A 167 -3.82 -5.51 -10.44
N GLY A 168 -2.63 -5.38 -11.04
CA GLY A 168 -1.44 -6.11 -10.60
C GLY A 168 -1.00 -5.76 -9.17
N HIS A 169 -1.14 -4.49 -8.75
CA HIS A 169 -0.84 -4.09 -7.37
C HIS A 169 -1.86 -4.68 -6.39
N LEU A 170 -3.16 -4.56 -6.69
CA LEU A 170 -4.20 -5.12 -5.84
C LEU A 170 -4.08 -6.64 -5.73
N GLU A 171 -3.80 -7.32 -6.84
CA GLU A 171 -3.52 -8.75 -6.88
C GLU A 171 -2.36 -9.10 -5.94
N THR A 172 -1.25 -8.35 -6.02
CA THR A 172 -0.08 -8.57 -5.14
C THR A 172 -0.45 -8.48 -3.67
N LEU A 173 -1.20 -7.45 -3.26
CA LEU A 173 -1.61 -7.26 -1.86
C LEU A 173 -2.54 -8.40 -1.38
N LEU A 174 -3.58 -8.69 -2.16
CA LEU A 174 -4.55 -9.72 -1.80
C LEU A 174 -3.92 -11.13 -1.82
N ARG A 175 -2.94 -11.39 -2.70
CA ARG A 175 -2.17 -12.64 -2.68
C ARG A 175 -1.32 -12.76 -1.43
N GLN A 176 -0.68 -11.69 -0.96
CA GLN A 176 0.07 -11.71 0.30
C GLN A 176 -0.84 -12.03 1.50
N LEU A 177 -1.98 -11.35 1.61
CA LEU A 177 -3.00 -11.63 2.64
C LEU A 177 -3.47 -13.09 2.57
N TYR A 178 -3.86 -13.53 1.38
CA TYR A 178 -4.42 -14.87 1.22
C TYR A 178 -3.39 -15.95 1.52
N THR A 179 -2.13 -15.76 1.10
CA THR A 179 -1.03 -16.67 1.42
C THR A 179 -0.82 -16.78 2.93
N ALA A 180 -0.91 -15.67 3.68
CA ALA A 180 -0.82 -15.69 5.13
C ALA A 180 -1.96 -16.49 5.76
N TYR A 181 -3.20 -16.33 5.30
CA TYR A 181 -4.34 -17.12 5.81
C TYR A 181 -4.24 -18.60 5.43
N LEU A 182 -3.77 -18.93 4.24
CA LEU A 182 -3.49 -20.31 3.85
C LEU A 182 -2.43 -20.93 4.76
N TYR A 183 -1.36 -20.19 5.08
CA TYR A 183 -0.34 -20.62 6.02
C TYR A 183 -0.94 -20.90 7.41
N LEU A 184 -1.77 -20.00 7.95
CA LEU A 184 -2.46 -20.16 9.24
C LEU A 184 -3.50 -21.31 9.24
N ARG A 185 -4.08 -21.64 8.08
CA ARG A 185 -4.96 -22.80 7.92
C ARG A 185 -4.16 -24.10 7.92
N ASP A 186 -3.02 -24.11 7.23
CA ASP A 186 -2.22 -25.32 7.02
C ASP A 186 -1.28 -25.62 8.19
N HIS A 187 -1.03 -24.63 9.06
CA HIS A 187 -0.22 -24.74 10.27
C HIS A 187 -1.04 -24.34 11.49
N ASP A 188 -1.31 -25.31 12.38
CA ASP A 188 -2.08 -25.03 13.59
C ASP A 188 -1.27 -24.17 14.57
N LEU A 189 -1.63 -22.90 14.64
CA LEU A 189 -1.12 -21.90 15.57
C LEU A 189 -2.25 -21.36 16.47
N SER A 190 -3.26 -22.19 16.77
CA SER A 190 -4.48 -21.77 17.49
C SER A 190 -4.23 -21.21 18.90
N GLU A 191 -3.11 -21.56 19.53
CA GLU A 191 -2.66 -21.01 20.82
C GLU A 191 -2.15 -19.56 20.68
N GLN A 192 -1.68 -19.16 19.50
CA GLN A 192 -0.98 -17.90 19.26
C GLN A 192 -1.77 -16.95 18.33
N SER A 193 -2.69 -17.48 17.52
CA SER A 193 -3.45 -16.73 16.53
C SER A 193 -4.93 -17.10 16.57
N HIS A 194 -5.78 -16.10 16.84
CA HIS A 194 -7.23 -16.27 16.77
C HIS A 194 -7.68 -16.66 15.36
N THR A 195 -7.09 -16.08 14.33
CA THR A 195 -7.38 -16.43 12.93
C THR A 195 -7.03 -17.88 12.62
N SER A 196 -5.89 -18.39 13.13
CA SER A 196 -5.57 -19.82 13.02
C SER A 196 -6.64 -20.67 13.67
N ARG A 197 -7.08 -20.31 14.90
CA ARG A 197 -8.13 -21.03 15.61
C ARG A 197 -9.43 -21.12 14.80
N LEU A 198 -9.88 -19.99 14.25
CA LEU A 198 -11.09 -19.93 13.41
C LEU A 198 -10.97 -20.85 12.18
N LEU A 199 -9.79 -20.90 11.54
CA LEU A 199 -9.52 -21.75 10.38
C LEU A 199 -9.45 -23.24 10.74
N GLN A 200 -9.02 -23.59 11.96
CA GLN A 200 -9.03 -24.97 12.46
C GLN A 200 -10.42 -25.44 12.89
N GLU A 201 -11.24 -24.55 13.47
CA GLU A 201 -12.62 -24.86 13.88
C GLU A 201 -13.53 -25.19 12.69
N ARG A 202 -13.21 -24.67 11.49
CA ARG A 202 -13.92 -24.94 10.22
C ARG A 202 -15.44 -24.83 10.38
N ASN A 203 -15.89 -23.69 10.89
CA ASN A 203 -17.31 -23.40 11.07
C ASN A 203 -17.79 -22.32 10.06
N PRO A 204 -18.16 -22.72 8.83
CA PRO A 204 -18.63 -21.78 7.81
C PRO A 204 -19.82 -20.93 8.24
N ALA A 205 -20.74 -21.48 9.05
CA ALA A 205 -21.91 -20.76 9.51
C ALA A 205 -21.54 -19.57 10.42
N TYR A 206 -20.56 -19.76 11.32
CA TYR A 206 -20.03 -18.68 12.15
C TYR A 206 -19.33 -17.61 11.31
N LEU A 207 -18.47 -18.03 10.38
CA LEU A 207 -17.75 -17.11 9.49
C LEU A 207 -18.72 -16.30 8.61
N LEU A 208 -19.77 -16.94 8.10
CA LEU A 208 -20.81 -16.28 7.31
C LEU A 208 -21.63 -15.30 8.15
N GLY A 209 -21.94 -15.64 9.40
CA GLY A 209 -22.60 -14.72 10.32
C GLY A 209 -21.76 -13.46 10.58
N ARG A 210 -20.46 -13.63 10.84
CA ARG A 210 -19.55 -12.49 11.00
C ARG A 210 -19.42 -11.65 9.73
N LEU A 211 -19.32 -12.29 8.56
CA LEU A 211 -19.33 -11.56 7.28
C LEU A 211 -20.63 -10.74 7.10
N ALA A 212 -21.79 -11.30 7.48
CA ALA A 212 -23.05 -10.59 7.40
C ALA A 212 -23.08 -9.35 8.31
N ASP A 213 -22.53 -9.46 9.52
CA ASP A 213 -22.35 -8.31 10.43
C ASP A 213 -21.47 -7.23 9.75
N GLU A 214 -20.28 -7.58 9.24
CA GLU A 214 -19.38 -6.57 8.65
C GLU A 214 -19.93 -5.95 7.35
N LEU A 215 -20.67 -6.71 6.54
CA LEU A 215 -21.36 -6.17 5.36
C LEU A 215 -22.43 -5.16 5.77
N GLN A 216 -23.15 -5.42 6.86
CA GLN A 216 -24.12 -4.49 7.42
C GLN A 216 -23.46 -3.24 7.99
N GLU A 217 -22.32 -3.38 8.66
CA GLU A 217 -21.51 -2.27 9.16
C GLU A 217 -20.99 -1.40 8.01
N LEU A 218 -20.41 -2.02 6.96
CA LEU A 218 -19.95 -1.32 5.76
C LEU A 218 -21.07 -0.54 5.06
N ALA A 219 -22.25 -1.15 4.92
CA ALA A 219 -23.44 -0.48 4.39
C ALA A 219 -23.87 0.69 5.29
N GLY A 220 -23.84 0.50 6.61
CA GLY A 220 -24.14 1.53 7.60
C GLY A 220 -23.19 2.73 7.54
N VAL A 221 -21.90 2.51 7.22
CA VAL A 221 -20.94 3.61 7.01
C VAL A 221 -21.35 4.49 5.84
N LEU A 222 -21.72 3.88 4.71
CA LEU A 222 -22.17 4.60 3.52
C LEU A 222 -23.48 5.37 3.75
N GLN A 223 -24.39 4.80 4.54
CA GLN A 223 -25.66 5.43 4.92
C GLN A 223 -25.51 6.46 6.05
N GLY A 224 -24.33 6.52 6.69
CA GLY A 224 -24.07 7.40 7.83
C GLY A 224 -24.70 6.94 9.15
N THR A 225 -25.20 5.71 9.23
CA THR A 225 -25.78 5.10 10.43
C THR A 225 -24.73 4.39 11.30
N HIS A 226 -23.54 4.13 10.75
CA HIS A 226 -22.37 3.58 11.45
C HIS A 226 -21.17 4.51 11.24
N ARG A 227 -20.61 5.07 12.31
CA ARG A 227 -19.44 5.97 12.22
C ARG A 227 -18.57 5.84 13.47
N HIS A 228 -17.26 5.71 13.27
CA HIS A 228 -16.27 5.69 14.35
C HIS A 228 -15.37 6.91 14.32
N GLN A 229 -14.87 7.28 13.15
CA GLN A 229 -13.98 8.44 12.99
C GLN A 229 -14.45 9.36 11.86
N ASN A 230 -14.21 8.94 10.63
CA ASN A 230 -14.59 9.66 9.42
C ASN A 230 -14.90 8.65 8.33
N LEU A 231 -15.71 9.06 7.35
CA LEU A 231 -16.17 8.18 6.28
C LEU A 231 -15.04 7.37 5.63
N GLN A 232 -13.91 7.99 5.34
CA GLN A 232 -12.80 7.31 4.66
C GLN A 232 -12.15 6.26 5.57
N ALA A 233 -11.83 6.61 6.81
CA ALA A 233 -11.25 5.68 7.78
C ALA A 233 -12.19 4.51 8.07
N ASP A 234 -13.49 4.79 8.21
CA ASP A 234 -14.51 3.78 8.51
C ASP A 234 -14.69 2.83 7.30
N ILE A 235 -14.68 3.33 6.06
CA ILE A 235 -14.72 2.48 4.85
C ILE A 235 -13.47 1.61 4.71
N VAL A 236 -12.29 2.14 5.04
CA VAL A 236 -11.06 1.34 5.05
C VAL A 236 -11.17 0.21 6.08
N LEU A 237 -11.62 0.54 7.29
CA LEU A 237 -11.77 -0.43 8.38
C LEU A 237 -12.82 -1.51 8.05
N GLU A 238 -14.07 -1.13 7.78
CA GLU A 238 -15.14 -2.12 7.53
C GLU A 238 -14.92 -2.87 6.22
N GLY A 239 -14.35 -2.21 5.20
CA GLY A 239 -13.96 -2.87 3.96
C GLY A 239 -12.87 -3.92 4.16
N SER A 240 -11.94 -3.68 5.09
CA SER A 240 -10.90 -4.67 5.42
C SER A 240 -11.49 -5.83 6.21
N GLN A 241 -12.40 -5.57 7.16
CA GLN A 241 -13.09 -6.63 7.91
C GLN A 241 -13.95 -7.54 7.00
N VAL A 242 -14.68 -6.96 6.03
CA VAL A 242 -15.38 -7.74 5.00
C VAL A 242 -14.38 -8.58 4.20
N GLY A 243 -13.27 -7.99 3.73
CA GLY A 243 -12.21 -8.70 3.02
C GLY A 243 -11.61 -9.86 3.83
N TYR A 244 -11.35 -9.66 5.11
CA TYR A 244 -10.87 -10.66 6.05
C TYR A 244 -11.79 -11.88 6.10
N TRP A 245 -13.09 -11.69 6.34
CA TRP A 245 -14.03 -12.82 6.45
C TRP A 245 -14.24 -13.55 5.12
N LEU A 246 -14.26 -12.84 4.00
CA LEU A 246 -14.31 -13.44 2.66
C LEU A 246 -13.10 -14.34 2.40
N LEU A 247 -11.89 -13.87 2.75
CA LEU A 247 -10.67 -14.68 2.58
C LEU A 247 -10.63 -15.87 3.53
N LEU A 248 -11.14 -15.74 4.76
CA LEU A 248 -11.28 -16.88 5.69
C LEU A 248 -12.25 -17.93 5.18
N LEU A 249 -13.40 -17.52 4.63
CA LEU A 249 -14.35 -18.43 3.98
C LEU A 249 -13.69 -19.14 2.79
N ALA A 250 -13.03 -18.39 1.90
CA ALA A 250 -12.31 -18.96 0.76
C ALA A 250 -11.24 -19.98 1.22
N ALA A 251 -10.45 -19.65 2.24
CA ALA A 251 -9.42 -20.53 2.79
C ALA A 251 -10.02 -21.80 3.42
N THR A 252 -11.10 -21.66 4.20
CA THR A 252 -11.84 -22.77 4.84
C THR A 252 -12.37 -23.76 3.81
N HIS A 253 -12.88 -23.26 2.69
CA HIS A 253 -13.40 -24.05 1.57
C HIS A 253 -12.33 -24.44 0.52
N GLN A 254 -11.04 -24.13 0.78
CA GLN A 254 -9.92 -24.48 -0.11
C GLN A 254 -10.11 -23.96 -1.55
N VAL A 255 -10.68 -22.76 -1.71
CA VAL A 255 -10.80 -22.10 -3.00
C VAL A 255 -9.40 -21.61 -3.43
N ARG A 256 -8.97 -21.84 -4.67
CA ARG A 256 -7.67 -21.32 -5.11
C ARG A 256 -7.82 -19.85 -5.48
N TYR A 257 -6.79 -19.05 -5.30
CA TYR A 257 -6.83 -17.62 -5.65
C TYR A 257 -7.28 -17.39 -7.10
N GLU A 258 -6.82 -18.24 -8.01
CA GLU A 258 -7.12 -18.21 -9.45
C GLU A 258 -8.59 -18.53 -9.76
N ASP A 259 -9.32 -19.19 -8.85
CA ASP A 259 -10.71 -19.61 -9.07
C ASP A 259 -11.71 -18.47 -8.80
N PHE A 260 -11.36 -17.50 -7.94
CA PHE A 260 -12.25 -16.38 -7.58
C PHE A 260 -11.65 -15.00 -7.87
N GLN A 261 -10.33 -14.87 -7.99
CA GLN A 261 -9.66 -13.64 -8.43
C GLN A 261 -10.18 -12.37 -7.72
N PRO A 262 -10.05 -12.28 -6.38
CA PRO A 262 -10.73 -11.26 -5.58
C PRO A 262 -10.36 -9.81 -5.97
N HIS A 263 -9.17 -9.61 -6.54
CA HIS A 263 -8.73 -8.33 -7.09
C HIS A 263 -9.62 -7.88 -8.26
N GLN A 264 -10.00 -8.78 -9.16
CA GLN A 264 -10.88 -8.47 -10.29
C GLN A 264 -12.29 -8.17 -9.80
N ALA A 265 -12.80 -8.98 -8.87
CA ALA A 265 -14.13 -8.76 -8.30
C ALA A 265 -14.24 -7.40 -7.58
N LEU A 266 -13.23 -7.04 -6.78
CA LEU A 266 -13.17 -5.75 -6.10
C LEU A 266 -13.11 -4.60 -7.12
N LEU A 267 -12.27 -4.69 -8.14
CA LEU A 267 -12.18 -3.66 -9.17
C LEU A 267 -13.45 -3.55 -10.02
N ALA A 268 -14.10 -4.67 -10.35
CA ALA A 268 -15.39 -4.67 -11.02
C ALA A 268 -16.42 -3.86 -10.22
N GLY A 269 -16.50 -4.08 -8.90
CA GLY A 269 -17.35 -3.29 -8.01
C GLY A 269 -16.94 -1.81 -7.92
N TYR A 270 -15.63 -1.53 -7.93
CA TYR A 270 -15.09 -0.17 -7.92
C TYR A 270 -15.52 0.64 -9.16
N TRP A 271 -15.61 -0.01 -10.32
CA TRP A 271 -15.95 0.67 -11.59
C TRP A 271 -17.43 0.62 -11.97
N ALA A 272 -18.21 -0.33 -11.43
CA ALA A 272 -19.57 -0.61 -11.90
C ALA A 272 -20.62 0.48 -11.62
N ALA A 273 -20.29 1.54 -10.86
CA ALA A 273 -21.18 2.68 -10.55
C ALA A 273 -22.59 2.25 -10.07
N VAL A 274 -22.64 1.18 -9.26
CA VAL A 274 -23.87 0.52 -8.80
C VAL A 274 -24.64 1.40 -7.82
N GLY A 275 -25.94 1.57 -8.04
CA GLY A 275 -26.84 2.32 -7.16
C GLY A 275 -27.02 1.67 -5.78
N GLU A 276 -27.65 2.37 -4.83
CA GLU A 276 -27.86 1.84 -3.47
C GLU A 276 -28.77 0.60 -3.44
N GLU A 277 -29.89 0.64 -4.16
CA GLU A 277 -30.85 -0.47 -4.23
C GLU A 277 -30.20 -1.76 -4.77
N GLN A 278 -29.45 -1.65 -5.87
CA GLN A 278 -28.69 -2.76 -6.44
C GLN A 278 -27.61 -3.29 -5.50
N ALA A 279 -27.02 -2.43 -4.66
CA ALA A 279 -26.03 -2.87 -3.67
C ALA A 279 -26.67 -3.68 -2.53
N VAL A 280 -27.89 -3.32 -2.12
CA VAL A 280 -28.67 -4.10 -1.15
C VAL A 280 -29.03 -5.47 -1.73
N GLU A 281 -29.48 -5.51 -2.98
CA GLU A 281 -29.74 -6.78 -3.69
C GLU A 281 -28.47 -7.63 -3.80
N GLN A 282 -27.34 -7.00 -4.14
CA GLN A 282 -26.04 -7.66 -4.22
C GLN A 282 -25.56 -8.19 -2.88
N GLN A 283 -25.81 -7.48 -1.77
CA GLN A 283 -25.51 -7.97 -0.41
C GLN A 283 -26.35 -9.20 -0.07
N GLN A 284 -27.65 -9.17 -0.38
CA GLN A 284 -28.53 -10.33 -0.16
C GLN A 284 -28.12 -11.52 -1.03
N ALA A 285 -27.77 -11.29 -2.30
CA ALA A 285 -27.29 -12.32 -3.21
C ALA A 285 -25.96 -12.91 -2.76
N CYS A 286 -25.02 -12.08 -2.29
CA CYS A 286 -23.76 -12.49 -1.70
C CYS A 286 -23.97 -13.50 -0.56
N LEU A 287 -24.77 -13.13 0.45
CA LEU A 287 -25.02 -13.99 1.60
C LEU A 287 -25.77 -15.26 1.23
N SER A 288 -26.75 -15.18 0.31
CA SER A 288 -27.48 -16.35 -0.18
C SER A 288 -26.57 -17.32 -0.94
N ALA A 289 -25.66 -16.81 -1.77
CA ALA A 289 -24.74 -17.64 -2.54
C ALA A 289 -23.69 -18.31 -1.65
N LEU A 290 -23.16 -17.60 -0.65
CA LEU A 290 -22.22 -18.14 0.34
C LEU A 290 -22.85 -19.19 1.28
N ALA A 291 -24.16 -19.14 1.50
CA ALA A 291 -24.89 -20.16 2.26
C ALA A 291 -25.10 -21.47 1.48
N SER A 292 -24.86 -21.47 0.16
CA SER A 292 -25.02 -22.63 -0.69
C SER A 292 -23.88 -23.64 -0.51
N ALA A 293 -24.19 -24.93 -0.69
CA ALA A 293 -23.18 -25.99 -0.69
C ALA A 293 -22.41 -26.11 -2.02
N GLU A 294 -22.86 -25.41 -3.07
CA GLU A 294 -22.26 -25.51 -4.40
C GLU A 294 -21.05 -24.59 -4.55
N ARG A 295 -19.95 -25.14 -5.08
CA ARG A 295 -18.69 -24.41 -5.25
C ARG A 295 -18.82 -23.19 -6.18
N ALA A 296 -19.68 -23.26 -7.19
CA ALA A 296 -19.94 -22.15 -8.09
C ALA A 296 -20.60 -20.96 -7.35
N HIS A 297 -21.62 -21.23 -6.55
CA HIS A 297 -22.29 -20.23 -5.72
C HIS A 297 -21.34 -19.66 -4.63
N LEU A 298 -20.46 -20.48 -4.06
CA LEU A 298 -19.42 -19.98 -3.14
C LEU A 298 -18.52 -18.94 -3.83
N ILE A 299 -18.02 -19.22 -5.04
CA ILE A 299 -17.17 -18.30 -5.80
C ILE A 299 -17.94 -17.03 -6.16
N GLU A 300 -19.19 -17.16 -6.62
CA GLU A 300 -20.07 -16.03 -6.91
C GLU A 300 -20.26 -15.14 -5.68
N GLY A 301 -20.59 -15.73 -4.53
CA GLY A 301 -20.77 -15.01 -3.27
C GLY A 301 -19.51 -14.28 -2.82
N LEU A 302 -18.34 -14.94 -2.91
CA LEU A 302 -17.05 -14.31 -2.63
C LEU A 302 -16.84 -13.07 -3.52
N ASN A 303 -17.13 -13.19 -4.81
CA ASN A 303 -16.95 -12.10 -5.78
C ASN A 303 -17.92 -10.94 -5.52
N LEU A 304 -19.19 -11.23 -5.20
CA LEU A 304 -20.17 -10.21 -4.87
C LEU A 304 -19.75 -9.42 -3.61
N GLY A 305 -19.21 -10.11 -2.60
CA GLY A 305 -18.67 -9.49 -1.39
C GLY A 305 -17.50 -8.54 -1.68
N PHE A 306 -16.51 -8.99 -2.45
CA PHE A 306 -15.38 -8.14 -2.84
C PHE A 306 -15.83 -6.94 -3.70
N ALA A 307 -16.79 -7.14 -4.60
CA ALA A 307 -17.37 -6.06 -5.38
C ALA A 307 -18.09 -5.01 -4.51
N LEU A 308 -18.73 -5.40 -3.40
CA LEU A 308 -19.30 -4.45 -2.45
C LEU A 308 -18.23 -3.59 -1.76
N VAL A 309 -17.08 -4.18 -1.39
CA VAL A 309 -15.92 -3.43 -0.87
C VAL A 309 -15.39 -2.44 -1.91
N GLY A 310 -15.26 -2.87 -3.16
CA GLY A 310 -14.85 -2.01 -4.27
C GLY A 310 -15.79 -0.83 -4.46
N ARG A 311 -17.10 -1.09 -4.50
CA ARG A 311 -18.13 -0.06 -4.58
C ARG A 311 -18.01 0.94 -3.43
N ALA A 312 -17.83 0.46 -2.20
CA ALA A 312 -17.69 1.29 -1.02
C ALA A 312 -16.48 2.23 -1.11
N CYS A 313 -15.34 1.72 -1.60
CA CYS A 313 -14.15 2.54 -1.86
C CYS A 313 -14.43 3.62 -2.92
N ALA A 314 -15.12 3.28 -4.00
CA ALA A 314 -15.46 4.22 -5.07
C ALA A 314 -16.33 5.38 -4.56
N LEU A 315 -17.38 5.07 -3.78
CA LEU A 315 -18.28 6.07 -3.19
C LEU A 315 -17.58 6.98 -2.18
N ALA A 316 -16.57 6.46 -1.47
CA ALA A 316 -15.75 7.23 -0.53
C ALA A 316 -14.61 8.02 -1.20
N GLY A 317 -14.42 7.86 -2.52
CA GLY A 317 -13.31 8.45 -3.26
C GLY A 317 -11.94 7.90 -2.85
N LEU A 318 -11.90 6.67 -2.34
CA LEU A 318 -10.69 5.97 -1.90
C LEU A 318 -10.09 5.14 -3.02
N SER A 319 -8.79 4.84 -2.90
CA SER A 319 -8.17 3.82 -3.75
C SER A 319 -8.69 2.43 -3.35
N PRO A 320 -8.96 1.51 -4.31
CA PRO A 320 -9.37 0.15 -4.01
C PRO A 320 -8.28 -0.67 -3.30
N LEU A 321 -7.05 -0.13 -3.20
CA LEU A 321 -5.93 -0.74 -2.49
C LEU A 321 -6.02 -0.56 -0.96
N GLU A 322 -6.73 0.45 -0.47
CA GLU A 322 -6.63 0.90 0.93
C GLU A 322 -7.08 -0.17 1.95
N PRO A 323 -8.20 -0.90 1.77
CA PRO A 323 -8.58 -1.96 2.70
C PRO A 323 -7.53 -3.07 2.80
N ALA A 324 -6.98 -3.51 1.66
CA ALA A 324 -5.95 -4.54 1.61
C ALA A 324 -4.61 -4.07 2.23
N ARG A 325 -4.25 -2.79 2.02
CA ARG A 325 -3.07 -2.18 2.67
C ARG A 325 -3.21 -2.14 4.18
N TYR A 326 -4.38 -1.73 4.65
CA TYR A 326 -4.69 -1.67 6.07
C TYR A 326 -4.52 -3.04 6.72
N ASP A 327 -5.13 -4.09 6.16
CA ASP A 327 -5.00 -5.46 6.70
C ASP A 327 -3.55 -5.96 6.69
N LEU A 328 -2.80 -5.72 5.60
CA LEU A 328 -1.40 -6.12 5.53
C LEU A 328 -0.56 -5.39 6.59
N GLU A 329 -0.83 -4.12 6.83
CA GLU A 329 -0.16 -3.38 7.89
C GLU A 329 -0.48 -3.98 9.27
N GLN A 330 -1.74 -4.33 9.54
CA GLN A 330 -2.12 -5.01 10.78
C GLN A 330 -1.42 -6.38 10.93
N MET A 331 -1.28 -7.14 9.85
CA MET A 331 -0.54 -8.40 9.86
C MET A 331 0.95 -8.22 10.11
N ARG A 332 1.59 -7.24 9.46
CA ARG A 332 3.00 -6.92 9.66
C ARG A 332 3.28 -6.51 11.11
N ARG A 333 2.42 -5.69 11.71
CA ARG A 333 2.50 -5.33 13.13
C ARG A 333 2.45 -6.55 14.05
N LYS A 334 1.75 -7.61 13.64
CA LYS A 334 1.66 -8.90 14.35
C LYS A 334 2.77 -9.89 13.95
N GLY A 335 3.67 -9.53 13.04
CA GLY A 335 4.76 -10.39 12.56
C GLY A 335 4.30 -11.56 11.69
N LEU A 336 3.07 -11.52 11.14
CA LEU A 336 2.49 -12.60 10.33
C LEU A 336 2.89 -12.53 8.86
N VAL A 337 3.29 -11.35 8.39
CA VAL A 337 3.79 -11.09 7.04
C VAL A 337 5.08 -10.27 7.19
N PRO A 338 6.16 -10.58 6.43
CA PRO A 338 7.42 -9.86 6.50
C PRO A 338 7.33 -8.37 6.12
#